data_AF-D6PLH3-F1
#
_entry.id   AF-D6PLH3-F1
#
_cell.length_a   1.000
_cell.length_b   1.000
_cell.length_c   1.000
_cell.angle_alpha   90.00
_cell.angle_beta   90.00
_cell.angle_gamma   90.00
#
_symmetry.space_group_name_H-M   'P 1'
#
loop_
_entity.id
_entity.type
_entity.pdbx_description
1 polymer ?
#
loop_
_entity_poly.entity_id
_entity_poly.type
_entity_poly.pdbx_seq_one_letter_code
_entity_poly.pdbx_strand_id
1 'polypeptide(L)'
;MASTNLSRTLSSGAAINKFTLSMWVKRSVDTAGRLFTATGSSGDTYFRFNGDATMEWSGDASNASSAGYFITNRKFDDYSGWYHLVIRFDSTQGSASDRVRFYVNGVQEESFSSYTDVNQNAVDKINLSGNTHYIGGTVSSQYFHGLMSHVNYSDGYSYAPTEFGETDSTTGEWKIQASPSISYGTNGFFILKDGATLTDSSPNSNNFAVANGTLTNTEDNPSNVFATINGLFQPDPSNGTFSTTNGGLSFTTNITSQSMMGVSTIGATSGKYYAEFKLTGESGAARSFAGIGYNIYDQATTSLNADNNFMWNVCSNGVSNQGGSAQPSGNWSNLYTTNDIISVAMDLDNNKVYFAKNGQYADGSGNWDEAFTGSPAYATITADKTYFFCAGDIASSTNSSWTCNFGNGYFATTAISSEGTNASGIGKFEYDVPAGYTALSTKGLNL
;
A
#
# COMPACT_ATOMS: atom_id res chain seq x y z
N MET A 1 4.57 12.65 -8.35
CA MET A 1 3.58 12.97 -7.30
C MET A 1 2.20 12.87 -7.90
N ALA A 2 1.22 12.37 -7.14
CA ALA A 2 -0.16 12.23 -7.62
C ALA A 2 -0.77 13.61 -7.96
N SER A 3 -1.54 13.66 -9.04
CA SER A 3 -2.32 14.82 -9.47
C SER A 3 -3.79 14.46 -9.73
N THR A 4 -4.20 13.27 -9.28
CA THR A 4 -5.55 12.75 -9.52
C THR A 4 -6.51 13.25 -8.45
N ASN A 5 -7.63 13.80 -8.87
CA ASN A 5 -8.75 14.13 -7.99
C ASN A 5 -10.07 13.84 -8.69
N LEU A 6 -11.10 13.63 -7.87
CA LEU A 6 -12.47 13.41 -8.33
C LEU A 6 -13.30 14.61 -7.97
N SER A 7 -14.34 14.92 -8.76
CA SER A 7 -15.28 15.98 -8.42
C SER A 7 -16.74 15.62 -8.70
N ARG A 8 -17.61 16.27 -7.93
CA ARG A 8 -19.06 16.33 -8.17
C ARG A 8 -19.59 17.66 -7.67
N THR A 9 -20.32 18.38 -8.51
CA THR A 9 -21.04 19.60 -8.10
C THR A 9 -22.45 19.26 -7.67
N LEU A 10 -22.85 19.79 -6.52
CA LEU A 10 -24.18 19.58 -5.96
C LEU A 10 -25.22 20.44 -6.70
N SER A 11 -26.22 19.79 -7.29
CA SER A 11 -27.33 20.44 -7.98
C SER A 11 -28.50 20.80 -7.07
N SER A 12 -28.55 20.18 -5.88
CA SER A 12 -29.55 20.46 -4.84
C SER A 12 -28.95 20.13 -3.48
N GLY A 13 -29.23 20.95 -2.47
CA GLY A 13 -28.73 20.71 -1.13
C GLY A 13 -28.89 21.92 -0.23
N ALA A 14 -28.94 21.65 1.07
CA ALA A 14 -29.03 22.67 2.10
C ALA A 14 -27.75 22.64 2.93
N ALA A 15 -27.50 23.73 3.65
CA ALA A 15 -26.58 23.67 4.76
C ALA A 15 -27.14 22.68 5.80
N ILE A 16 -26.31 21.77 6.31
CA ILE A 16 -26.74 20.66 7.17
C ILE A 16 -26.10 20.72 8.54
N ASN A 17 -26.80 20.17 9.54
CA ASN A 17 -26.32 20.04 10.90
C ASN A 17 -25.86 18.62 11.25
N LYS A 18 -25.96 17.67 10.32
CA LYS A 18 -25.56 16.26 10.50
C LYS A 18 -24.96 15.67 9.23
N PHE A 19 -23.83 14.99 9.34
CA PHE A 19 -23.28 14.15 8.27
C PHE A 19 -22.32 13.10 8.82
N THR A 20 -22.00 12.11 8.00
CA THR A 20 -20.90 11.17 8.26
C THR A 20 -20.05 11.02 7.01
N LEU A 21 -18.73 11.11 7.16
CA LEU A 21 -17.77 10.76 6.11
C LEU A 21 -16.91 9.62 6.63
N SER A 22 -16.85 8.53 5.88
CA SER A 22 -16.04 7.34 6.13
C SER A 22 -15.18 7.07 4.90
N MET A 23 -13.91 6.74 5.12
CA MET A 23 -13.01 6.32 4.04
C MET A 23 -11.91 5.42 4.59
N TRP A 24 -11.47 4.48 3.76
CA TRP A 24 -10.22 3.78 3.96
C TRP A 24 -9.12 4.45 3.14
N VAL A 25 -7.99 4.74 3.76
CA VAL A 25 -6.86 5.43 3.11
C VAL A 25 -5.53 4.77 3.46
N LYS A 26 -4.62 4.71 2.50
CA LYS A 26 -3.22 4.30 2.71
C LYS A 26 -2.31 5.39 2.18
N ARG A 27 -1.46 5.95 3.05
CA ARG A 27 -0.57 7.08 2.72
C ARG A 27 0.68 6.59 1.98
N SER A 28 1.30 7.45 1.19
CA SER A 28 2.61 7.14 0.57
C SER A 28 3.75 8.10 0.92
N VAL A 29 3.46 9.30 1.47
CA VAL A 29 4.46 10.31 1.87
C VAL A 29 3.92 11.28 2.95
N ASP A 30 4.83 11.94 3.67
CA ASP A 30 4.58 13.07 4.58
C ASP A 30 4.48 14.42 3.86
N THR A 31 3.53 14.50 2.94
CA THR A 31 3.15 15.76 2.31
C THR A 31 1.70 16.06 2.63
N ALA A 32 1.39 17.34 2.88
CA ALA A 32 0.02 17.77 3.10
C ALA A 32 -0.85 17.48 1.86
N GLY A 33 -2.03 16.89 2.07
CA GLY A 33 -2.92 16.50 0.99
C GLY A 33 -4.36 16.35 1.47
N ARG A 34 -5.31 16.91 0.70
CA ARG A 34 -6.74 16.85 1.04
C ARG A 34 -7.34 15.51 0.62
N LEU A 35 -7.97 14.85 1.58
CA LEU A 35 -8.73 13.62 1.36
C LEU A 35 -10.09 13.93 0.76
N PHE A 36 -10.79 14.89 1.37
CA PHE A 36 -12.09 15.38 0.94
C PHE A 36 -12.17 16.89 1.11
N THR A 37 -12.81 17.56 0.17
CA THR A 37 -13.10 19.00 0.21
C THR A 37 -14.51 19.25 -0.26
N ALA A 38 -15.24 20.13 0.40
CA ALA A 38 -16.39 20.82 -0.18
C ALA A 38 -16.06 22.31 -0.31
N THR A 39 -16.08 22.82 -1.53
CA THR A 39 -15.74 24.23 -1.82
C THR A 39 -16.95 24.97 -2.35
N GLY A 40 -17.09 26.22 -1.94
CA GLY A 40 -18.11 27.16 -2.41
C GLY A 40 -17.49 28.47 -2.88
N SER A 41 -18.29 29.54 -2.91
CA SER A 41 -17.82 30.89 -3.28
C SER A 41 -16.96 31.56 -2.19
N SER A 42 -17.05 31.09 -0.94
CA SER A 42 -16.19 31.52 0.17
C SER A 42 -16.05 30.40 1.19
N GLY A 43 -14.79 30.08 1.54
CA GLY A 43 -14.44 29.03 2.50
C GLY A 43 -14.54 27.61 1.94
N ASP A 44 -13.87 26.69 2.63
CA ASP A 44 -13.90 25.25 2.33
C ASP A 44 -14.16 24.48 3.63
N THR A 45 -15.00 23.44 3.56
CA THR A 45 -14.97 22.35 4.54
C THR A 45 -14.02 21.28 4.02
N TYR A 46 -13.03 20.85 4.80
CA TYR A 46 -12.04 19.87 4.32
C TYR A 46 -11.53 18.91 5.39
N PHE A 47 -10.99 17.81 4.89
CA PHE A 47 -10.31 16.75 5.62
C PHE A 47 -8.96 16.53 4.96
N ARG A 48 -7.87 16.57 5.73
CA ARG A 48 -6.53 16.42 5.16
C ARG A 48 -5.56 15.74 6.10
N PHE A 49 -4.51 15.18 5.51
CA PHE A 49 -3.25 15.01 6.21
C PHE A 49 -2.42 16.29 6.12
N ASN A 50 -1.71 16.60 7.19
CA ASN A 50 -0.70 17.66 7.24
C ASN A 50 0.67 17.12 6.86
N GLY A 51 1.60 18.03 6.53
CA GLY A 51 2.98 17.66 6.20
C GLY A 51 3.77 17.11 7.39
N ASP A 52 3.21 17.20 8.60
CA ASP A 52 3.77 16.61 9.80
C ASP A 52 3.07 15.28 10.18
N ALA A 53 2.36 14.66 9.24
CA ALA A 53 1.63 13.41 9.44
C ALA A 53 0.43 13.45 10.41
N THR A 54 -0.02 14.62 10.87
CA THR A 54 -1.29 14.73 11.62
C THR A 54 -2.49 14.77 10.67
N MET A 55 -3.70 14.49 11.19
CA MET A 55 -4.94 14.71 10.45
C MET A 55 -5.64 15.97 10.94
N GLU A 56 -6.21 16.72 10.00
CA GLU A 56 -6.93 17.95 10.24
C GLU A 56 -8.32 17.91 9.61
N TRP A 57 -9.28 18.44 10.35
CA TRP A 57 -10.59 18.83 9.84
C TRP A 57 -10.85 20.31 10.13
N SER A 58 -11.44 20.97 9.15
CA SER A 58 -11.94 22.33 9.27
C SER A 58 -13.32 22.39 8.64
N GLY A 59 -14.32 22.80 9.41
CA GLY A 59 -15.66 23.08 8.91
C GLY A 59 -15.86 24.56 8.63
N ASP A 60 -16.57 24.89 7.56
CA ASP A 60 -17.03 26.26 7.27
C ASP A 60 -18.54 26.41 7.51
N ALA A 61 -18.91 27.35 8.38
CA ALA A 61 -20.30 27.58 8.74
C ALA A 61 -20.99 28.51 7.73
N SER A 62 -22.30 28.30 7.54
CA SER A 62 -23.16 29.05 6.63
C SER A 62 -23.11 30.59 6.78
N ASN A 63 -22.71 31.09 7.95
CA ASN A 63 -22.61 32.51 8.30
C ASN A 63 -21.18 33.09 8.25
N ALA A 64 -20.25 32.45 7.53
CA ALA A 64 -18.86 32.87 7.38
C ALA A 64 -18.03 32.88 8.69
N SER A 65 -18.34 31.92 9.58
CA SER A 65 -17.54 31.58 10.76
C SER A 65 -17.07 30.13 10.68
N SER A 66 -16.09 29.71 11.49
CA SER A 66 -15.69 28.29 11.54
C SER A 66 -16.85 27.45 12.09
N ALA A 67 -17.22 26.36 11.39
CA ALA A 67 -18.14 25.35 11.90
C ALA A 67 -17.44 24.34 12.83
N GLY A 68 -16.21 24.63 13.25
CA GLY A 68 -15.36 23.76 14.06
C GLY A 68 -14.00 23.50 13.42
N TYR A 69 -13.08 23.04 14.25
CA TYR A 69 -11.72 22.75 13.82
C TYR A 69 -11.06 21.72 14.74
N PHE A 70 -10.27 20.80 14.19
CA PHE A 70 -9.36 20.01 15.01
C PHE A 70 -8.13 19.53 14.23
N ILE A 71 -7.04 19.32 14.97
CA ILE A 71 -5.85 18.57 14.52
C ILE A 71 -5.56 17.46 15.53
N THR A 72 -5.34 16.24 15.06
CA THR A 72 -5.01 15.10 15.92
C THR A 72 -3.66 15.26 16.62
N ASN A 73 -3.48 14.61 17.78
CA ASN A 73 -2.13 14.34 18.31
C ASN A 73 -1.48 13.15 17.59
N ARG A 74 -2.29 12.16 17.18
CA ARG A 74 -1.85 10.98 16.44
C ARG A 74 -1.15 11.40 15.14
N LYS A 75 0.00 10.76 14.90
CA LYS A 75 0.73 10.77 13.64
C LYS A 75 0.38 9.51 12.83
N PHE A 76 0.27 9.65 11.52
CA PHE A 76 -0.15 8.60 10.60
C PHE A 76 1.02 8.11 9.76
N ASP A 77 2.10 7.67 10.39
CA ASP A 77 3.39 7.38 9.75
C ASP A 77 3.50 5.95 9.17
N ASP A 78 2.53 5.07 9.42
CA ASP A 78 2.49 3.76 8.76
C ASP A 78 2.03 3.89 7.31
N TYR A 79 2.95 3.57 6.39
CA TYR A 79 2.75 3.55 4.93
C TYR A 79 2.44 2.16 4.38
N SER A 80 2.50 1.13 5.22
CA SER A 80 2.25 -0.25 4.85
C SER A 80 0.78 -0.65 5.07
N GLY A 81 0.16 -0.12 6.13
CA GLY A 81 -1.25 -0.38 6.47
C GLY A 81 -2.26 0.59 5.86
N TRP A 82 -3.53 0.20 5.94
CA TRP A 82 -4.67 1.07 5.65
C TRP A 82 -5.26 1.64 6.95
N TYR A 83 -5.66 2.91 6.93
CA TYR A 83 -6.41 3.55 8.00
C TYR A 83 -7.88 3.65 7.63
N HIS A 84 -8.76 3.25 8.55
CA HIS A 84 -10.17 3.59 8.48
C HIS A 84 -10.42 4.89 9.22
N LEU A 85 -10.82 5.93 8.48
CA LEU A 85 -11.09 7.25 9.01
C LEU A 85 -12.59 7.51 8.96
N VAL A 86 -13.19 7.79 10.11
CA VAL A 86 -14.61 8.18 10.18
C VAL A 86 -14.72 9.48 10.95
N ILE A 87 -15.36 10.48 10.34
CA ILE A 87 -15.87 11.64 11.07
C ILE A 87 -17.38 11.62 11.03
N ARG A 88 -17.98 11.85 12.19
CA ARG A 88 -19.41 12.13 12.30
C ARG A 88 -19.59 13.53 12.85
N PHE A 89 -20.47 14.28 12.22
CA PHE A 89 -20.89 15.61 12.61
C PHE A 89 -22.38 15.54 13.00
N ASP A 90 -22.72 16.07 14.16
CA ASP A 90 -24.08 16.29 14.64
C ASP A 90 -24.12 17.47 15.60
N SER A 91 -24.23 18.69 15.06
CA SER A 91 -24.24 19.89 15.89
C SER A 91 -25.49 20.02 16.78
N THR A 92 -26.51 19.18 16.58
CA THR A 92 -27.72 19.19 17.42
C THR A 92 -27.48 18.61 18.82
N GLN A 93 -26.35 17.93 19.03
CA GLN A 93 -25.99 17.35 20.33
C GLN A 93 -25.80 18.42 21.41
N GLY A 94 -26.27 18.11 22.63
CA GLY A 94 -26.21 19.00 23.79
C GLY A 94 -24.78 19.28 24.24
N SER A 95 -23.96 18.23 24.35
CA SER A 95 -22.55 18.33 24.74
C SER A 95 -21.68 18.73 23.55
N ALA A 96 -20.73 19.65 23.77
CA ALA A 96 -19.85 20.12 22.70
C ALA A 96 -18.98 19.00 22.11
N SER A 97 -18.42 18.15 22.96
CA SER A 97 -17.63 16.96 22.60
C SER A 97 -18.38 15.91 21.77
N ASP A 98 -19.72 15.95 21.74
CA ASP A 98 -20.53 14.99 21.01
C ASP A 98 -20.89 15.48 19.60
N ARG A 99 -20.64 16.75 19.29
CA ARG A 99 -21.03 17.38 18.02
C ARG A 99 -20.13 16.98 16.87
N VAL A 100 -18.86 16.72 17.14
CA VAL A 100 -17.92 16.19 16.16
C VAL A 100 -17.11 15.09 16.85
N ARG A 101 -17.14 13.90 16.25
CA ARG A 101 -16.32 12.78 16.70
C ARG A 101 -15.55 12.20 15.53
N PHE A 102 -14.28 11.94 15.78
CA PHE A 102 -13.36 11.38 14.80
C PHE A 102 -12.87 10.02 15.29
N TYR A 103 -12.79 9.05 14.39
CA TYR A 103 -12.40 7.68 14.67
C TYR A 103 -11.31 7.24 13.72
N VAL A 104 -10.31 6.56 14.27
CA VAL A 104 -9.22 5.89 13.54
C VAL A 104 -9.29 4.41 13.86
N ASN A 105 -9.47 3.57 12.83
CA ASN A 105 -9.55 2.11 12.99
C ASN A 105 -10.58 1.69 14.05
N GLY A 106 -11.75 2.33 14.03
CA GLY A 106 -12.86 2.05 14.95
C GLY A 106 -12.75 2.73 16.33
N VAL A 107 -11.58 3.26 16.69
CA VAL A 107 -11.34 3.89 18.00
C VAL A 107 -11.51 5.41 17.91
N GLN A 108 -12.22 5.99 18.87
CA GLN A 108 -12.43 7.44 18.93
C GLN A 108 -11.15 8.17 19.32
N GLU A 109 -10.83 9.26 18.63
CA GLU A 109 -9.83 10.22 19.08
C GLU A 109 -10.47 11.20 20.08
N GLU A 110 -9.91 11.26 21.29
CA GLU A 110 -10.42 12.10 22.39
C GLU A 110 -9.51 13.28 22.74
N SER A 111 -8.33 13.36 22.12
CA SER A 111 -7.34 14.39 22.41
C SER A 111 -6.72 14.94 21.13
N PHE A 112 -6.69 16.27 21.04
CA PHE A 112 -6.29 17.01 19.86
C PHE A 112 -5.17 18.00 20.20
N SER A 113 -4.28 18.24 19.25
CA SER A 113 -3.20 19.24 19.39
C SER A 113 -3.72 20.67 19.19
N SER A 114 -4.80 20.81 18.43
CA SER A 114 -5.58 22.04 18.28
C SER A 114 -7.05 21.67 18.14
N TYR A 115 -7.93 22.45 18.75
CA TYR A 115 -9.36 22.16 18.79
C TYR A 115 -10.19 23.43 18.97
N THR A 116 -11.20 23.60 18.12
CA THR A 116 -12.26 24.59 18.27
C THR A 116 -13.59 23.87 18.16
N ASP A 117 -14.40 24.00 19.20
CA ASP A 117 -15.73 23.40 19.28
C ASP A 117 -16.68 23.89 18.20
N VAL A 118 -17.65 23.03 17.86
CA VAL A 118 -18.78 23.36 17.02
C VAL A 118 -19.87 23.99 17.88
N ASN A 119 -20.38 25.16 17.50
CA ASN A 119 -21.55 25.75 18.17
C ASN A 119 -22.77 24.81 18.07
N GLN A 120 -23.59 24.75 19.11
CA GLN A 120 -24.81 23.96 19.04
C GLN A 120 -25.71 24.44 17.89
N ASN A 121 -26.25 23.50 17.13
CA ASN A 121 -27.05 23.72 15.92
C ASN A 121 -26.32 24.49 14.81
N ALA A 122 -24.98 24.56 14.85
CA ALA A 122 -24.20 25.08 13.74
C ALA A 122 -24.48 24.31 12.46
N VAL A 123 -24.41 25.01 11.33
CA VAL A 123 -24.74 24.43 10.03
C VAL A 123 -23.51 24.52 9.14
N ASP A 124 -23.03 23.36 8.68
CA ASP A 124 -21.89 23.25 7.78
C ASP A 124 -22.37 23.40 6.32
N LYS A 125 -21.58 24.10 5.51
CA LYS A 125 -21.88 24.32 4.08
C LYS A 125 -21.53 23.15 3.19
N ILE A 126 -21.04 22.03 3.72
CA ILE A 126 -20.60 20.86 2.95
C ILE A 126 -21.60 20.44 1.87
N ASN A 127 -22.91 20.53 2.11
CA ASN A 127 -23.98 20.19 1.15
C ASN A 127 -24.75 21.38 0.57
N LEU A 128 -24.24 22.61 0.69
CA LEU A 128 -24.91 23.77 0.11
C LEU A 128 -24.98 23.64 -1.42
N SER A 129 -26.15 23.94 -2.00
CA SER A 129 -26.34 23.92 -3.46
C SER A 129 -25.28 24.76 -4.19
N GLY A 130 -24.71 24.19 -5.26
CA GLY A 130 -23.64 24.83 -6.04
C GLY A 130 -22.23 24.58 -5.51
N ASN A 131 -22.07 24.05 -4.29
CA ASN A 131 -20.76 23.63 -3.81
C ASN A 131 -20.28 22.39 -4.56
N THR A 132 -18.97 22.26 -4.70
CA THR A 132 -18.32 21.11 -5.34
C THR A 132 -17.60 20.28 -4.30
N HIS A 133 -17.91 18.97 -4.28
CA HIS A 133 -17.13 17.98 -3.56
C HIS A 133 -15.93 17.58 -4.41
N TYR A 134 -14.75 17.54 -3.78
CA TYR A 134 -13.55 16.96 -4.32
C TYR A 134 -13.06 15.83 -3.42
N ILE A 135 -12.54 14.76 -4.04
CA ILE A 135 -11.88 13.66 -3.35
C ILE A 135 -10.45 13.56 -3.90
N GLY A 136 -9.47 13.46 -2.99
CA GLY A 136 -8.05 13.40 -3.34
C GLY A 136 -7.38 14.74 -3.68
N GLY A 137 -8.02 15.88 -3.43
CA GLY A 137 -7.41 17.19 -3.58
C GLY A 137 -8.41 18.36 -3.54
N THR A 138 -7.96 19.51 -4.02
CA THR A 138 -8.82 20.64 -4.49
C THR A 138 -8.84 20.64 -6.01
N VAL A 139 -9.49 21.60 -6.68
CA VAL A 139 -9.58 21.69 -8.15
C VAL A 139 -8.25 21.48 -8.89
N SER A 140 -7.12 21.97 -8.37
CA SER A 140 -5.82 21.82 -9.06
C SER A 140 -4.61 21.78 -8.12
N SER A 141 -4.82 21.59 -6.81
CA SER A 141 -3.75 21.66 -5.81
C SER A 141 -4.03 20.79 -4.58
N GLN A 142 -3.05 20.68 -3.68
CA GLN A 142 -3.14 19.96 -2.40
C GLN A 142 -3.59 18.49 -2.56
N TYR A 143 -3.05 17.82 -3.58
CA TYR A 143 -3.39 16.44 -3.90
C TYR A 143 -3.01 15.50 -2.76
N PHE A 144 -3.86 14.53 -2.48
CA PHE A 144 -3.51 13.41 -1.63
C PHE A 144 -2.54 12.48 -2.36
N HIS A 145 -1.52 12.02 -1.64
CA HIS A 145 -0.56 11.04 -2.13
C HIS A 145 -0.77 9.72 -1.39
N GLY A 146 -1.45 8.80 -2.07
CA GLY A 146 -1.80 7.50 -1.50
C GLY A 146 -2.93 6.82 -2.25
N LEU A 147 -3.53 5.85 -1.59
CA LEU A 147 -4.65 5.06 -2.07
C LEU A 147 -5.90 5.37 -1.23
N MET A 148 -7.07 5.32 -1.86
CA MET A 148 -8.35 5.43 -1.18
C MET A 148 -9.25 4.27 -1.60
N SER A 149 -10.05 3.78 -0.67
CA SER A 149 -11.08 2.80 -0.93
C SER A 149 -12.26 3.06 0.01
N HIS A 150 -13.43 2.60 -0.38
CA HIS A 150 -14.66 2.68 0.39
C HIS A 150 -14.99 4.08 0.91
N VAL A 151 -15.03 5.06 0.01
CA VAL A 151 -15.41 6.43 0.37
C VAL A 151 -16.94 6.52 0.45
N ASN A 152 -17.43 6.67 1.67
CA ASN A 152 -18.84 6.76 2.01
C ASN A 152 -19.14 8.15 2.59
N TYR A 153 -20.15 8.81 2.07
CA TYR A 153 -20.66 10.04 2.63
C TYR A 153 -22.16 9.94 2.85
N SER A 154 -22.62 10.22 4.06
CA SER A 154 -24.04 10.25 4.40
C SER A 154 -24.48 11.66 4.75
N ASP A 155 -25.48 12.14 4.02
CA ASP A 155 -26.12 13.44 4.17
C ASP A 155 -27.26 13.36 5.19
N GLY A 156 -27.13 14.08 6.32
CA GLY A 156 -28.18 14.16 7.35
C GLY A 156 -28.12 13.10 8.45
N TYR A 157 -27.15 12.19 8.43
CA TYR A 157 -27.02 11.11 9.42
C TYR A 157 -25.65 11.11 10.10
N SER A 158 -25.63 10.70 11.37
CA SER A 158 -24.44 10.66 12.23
C SER A 158 -24.23 9.21 12.72
N TYR A 159 -23.39 8.46 12.01
CA TYR A 159 -23.19 7.02 12.24
C TYR A 159 -21.93 6.73 13.06
N ALA A 160 -21.94 5.58 13.74
CA ALA A 160 -20.76 5.02 14.40
C ALA A 160 -19.80 4.39 13.36
N PRO A 161 -18.50 4.24 13.68
CA PRO A 161 -17.56 3.59 12.76
C PRO A 161 -17.90 2.10 12.52
N THR A 162 -18.66 1.48 13.42
CA THR A 162 -19.13 0.09 13.31
C THR A 162 -20.10 -0.16 12.16
N GLU A 163 -20.64 0.89 11.54
CA GLU A 163 -21.46 0.77 10.33
C GLU A 163 -20.59 0.53 9.07
N PHE A 164 -19.29 0.83 9.15
CA PHE A 164 -18.35 0.82 8.03
C PHE A 164 -17.16 -0.15 8.20
N GLY A 165 -17.00 -0.70 9.40
CA GLY A 165 -15.97 -1.68 9.73
C GLY A 165 -16.32 -2.43 11.00
N GLU A 166 -15.59 -3.49 11.27
CA GLU A 166 -15.78 -4.34 12.45
C GLU A 166 -14.44 -4.88 12.93
N THR A 167 -14.38 -5.32 14.19
CA THR A 167 -13.21 -6.05 14.69
C THR A 167 -13.29 -7.50 14.24
N ASP A 168 -12.23 -8.00 13.61
CA ASP A 168 -12.10 -9.42 13.31
C ASP A 168 -11.99 -10.23 14.60
N SER A 169 -12.90 -11.17 14.81
CA SER A 169 -12.94 -11.97 16.04
C SER A 169 -11.76 -12.93 16.20
N THR A 170 -11.02 -13.20 15.12
CA THR A 170 -9.88 -14.13 15.10
C THR A 170 -8.57 -13.40 15.32
N THR A 171 -8.34 -12.30 14.60
CA THR A 171 -7.07 -11.54 14.68
C THR A 171 -7.12 -10.38 15.67
N GLY A 172 -8.32 -9.90 16.03
CA GLY A 172 -8.51 -8.68 16.82
C GLY A 172 -8.30 -7.39 16.03
N GLU A 173 -8.00 -7.48 14.73
CA GLU A 173 -7.73 -6.33 13.87
C GLU A 173 -9.02 -5.65 13.41
N TRP A 174 -8.97 -4.33 13.18
CA TRP A 174 -10.08 -3.61 12.57
C TRP A 174 -10.13 -3.87 11.07
N LYS A 175 -11.22 -4.42 10.56
CA LYS A 175 -11.42 -4.76 9.16
C LYS A 175 -12.59 -4.02 8.54
N ILE A 176 -12.61 -4.01 7.21
CA ILE A 176 -13.62 -3.34 6.40
C ILE A 176 -14.96 -4.08 6.38
N GLN A 177 -16.06 -3.32 6.49
CA GLN A 177 -17.38 -3.81 6.12
C GLN A 177 -17.62 -3.52 4.63
N ALA A 178 -17.52 -4.55 3.78
CA ALA A 178 -17.57 -4.41 2.32
C ALA A 178 -18.94 -3.92 1.77
N SER A 179 -19.99 -4.01 2.59
CA SER A 179 -21.36 -3.63 2.24
C SER A 179 -22.03 -2.94 3.43
N PRO A 180 -21.71 -1.66 3.71
CA PRO A 180 -22.36 -0.93 4.79
C PRO A 180 -23.86 -0.75 4.50
N SER A 181 -24.71 -0.91 5.54
CA SER A 181 -26.17 -0.82 5.43
C SER A 181 -26.69 0.47 6.07
N ILE A 182 -26.35 1.60 5.44
CA ILE A 182 -26.68 2.93 5.95
C ILE A 182 -27.63 3.69 5.01
N SER A 183 -28.33 4.69 5.55
CA SER A 183 -29.02 5.69 4.73
C SER A 183 -28.05 6.79 4.29
N TYR A 184 -28.13 7.19 3.02
CA TYR A 184 -27.21 8.17 2.42
C TYR A 184 -27.78 9.60 2.37
N GLY A 185 -29.09 9.76 2.55
CA GLY A 185 -29.75 11.07 2.35
C GLY A 185 -29.66 11.53 0.89
N THR A 186 -29.93 12.81 0.63
CA THR A 186 -30.05 13.33 -0.74
C THR A 186 -28.69 13.40 -1.46
N ASN A 187 -27.65 13.89 -0.78
CA ASN A 187 -26.34 14.11 -1.38
C ASN A 187 -25.28 13.06 -1.04
N GLY A 188 -25.64 12.03 -0.27
CA GLY A 188 -24.72 10.95 0.07
C GLY A 188 -24.36 10.07 -1.12
N PHE A 189 -23.22 9.39 -1.01
CA PHE A 189 -22.65 8.55 -2.05
C PHE A 189 -21.75 7.46 -1.46
N PHE A 190 -21.49 6.41 -2.25
CA PHE A 190 -20.52 5.37 -1.96
C PHE A 190 -19.73 5.03 -3.23
N ILE A 191 -18.45 5.36 -3.25
CA ILE A 191 -17.59 5.16 -4.43
C ILE A 191 -16.25 4.49 -4.06
N LEU A 192 -15.47 4.15 -5.08
CA LEU A 192 -14.12 3.58 -4.95
C LEU A 192 -14.11 2.31 -4.07
N LYS A 193 -14.96 1.32 -4.39
CA LYS A 193 -14.99 0.03 -3.68
C LYS A 193 -13.70 -0.78 -3.96
N ASP A 194 -13.83 -1.93 -4.61
CA ASP A 194 -12.71 -2.79 -5.01
C ASP A 194 -12.17 -2.41 -6.40
N GLY A 195 -12.36 -1.15 -6.83
CA GLY A 195 -12.07 -0.75 -8.20
C GLY A 195 -12.07 0.76 -8.44
N ALA A 196 -11.64 1.13 -9.65
CA ALA A 196 -11.57 2.52 -10.13
C ALA A 196 -12.91 3.05 -10.72
N THR A 197 -14.06 2.50 -10.32
CA THR A 197 -15.37 2.97 -10.80
C THR A 197 -15.84 4.21 -10.06
N LEU A 198 -16.31 5.21 -10.80
CA LEU A 198 -16.85 6.46 -10.25
C LEU A 198 -18.38 6.51 -10.16
N THR A 199 -19.02 5.39 -10.50
CA THR A 199 -20.44 5.18 -10.31
C THR A 199 -20.72 5.05 -8.82
N ASP A 200 -21.68 5.83 -8.35
CA ASP A 200 -22.20 5.75 -7.00
C ASP A 200 -22.88 4.40 -6.78
N SER A 201 -22.39 3.65 -5.80
CA SER A 201 -22.90 2.34 -5.39
C SER A 201 -23.92 2.43 -4.26
N SER A 202 -24.22 3.64 -3.78
CA SER A 202 -25.34 3.86 -2.87
C SER A 202 -26.69 3.75 -3.61
N PRO A 203 -27.83 3.78 -2.91
CA PRO A 203 -29.14 3.89 -3.55
C PRO A 203 -29.34 5.19 -4.35
N ASN A 204 -28.43 6.16 -4.24
CA ASN A 204 -28.45 7.39 -5.01
C ASN A 204 -27.75 7.22 -6.38
N SER A 205 -27.67 8.30 -7.16
CA SER A 205 -26.94 8.34 -8.43
C SER A 205 -25.95 9.51 -8.45
N ASN A 206 -25.28 9.71 -7.32
CA ASN A 206 -24.39 10.84 -7.07
C ASN A 206 -22.97 10.54 -7.60
N ASN A 207 -22.89 10.24 -8.90
CA ASN A 207 -21.66 9.85 -9.58
C ASN A 207 -20.61 10.97 -9.56
N PHE A 208 -19.34 10.57 -9.54
CA PHE A 208 -18.20 11.47 -9.65
C PHE A 208 -17.58 11.43 -11.05
N ALA A 209 -16.81 12.46 -11.37
CA ALA A 209 -15.94 12.49 -12.54
C ALA A 209 -14.48 12.67 -12.12
N VAL A 210 -13.54 12.23 -12.95
CA VAL A 210 -12.13 12.61 -12.80
C VAL A 210 -12.01 14.09 -13.15
N ALA A 211 -11.59 14.91 -12.20
CA ALA A 211 -11.35 16.33 -12.44
C ALA A 211 -9.95 16.57 -13.03
N ASN A 212 -8.95 15.84 -12.56
CA ASN A 212 -7.57 15.86 -13.06
C ASN A 212 -6.91 14.50 -12.90
N GLY A 213 -5.81 14.30 -13.62
CA GLY A 213 -4.96 13.11 -13.52
C GLY A 213 -5.61 11.85 -14.10
N THR A 214 -5.10 10.70 -13.66
CA THR A 214 -5.56 9.39 -14.09
C THR A 214 -5.88 8.57 -12.84
N LEU A 215 -7.13 8.10 -12.73
CA LEU A 215 -7.50 7.16 -11.68
C LEU A 215 -6.97 5.78 -12.05
N THR A 216 -6.17 5.20 -11.15
CA THR A 216 -5.50 3.92 -11.37
C THR A 216 -6.01 2.93 -10.34
N ASN A 217 -6.35 1.71 -10.79
CA ASN A 217 -6.73 0.63 -9.88
C ASN A 217 -5.50 -0.07 -9.29
N THR A 218 -5.64 -0.65 -8.11
CA THR A 218 -4.60 -1.43 -7.44
C THR A 218 -5.23 -2.65 -6.79
N GLU A 219 -4.47 -3.74 -6.69
CA GLU A 219 -4.92 -4.92 -5.97
C GLU A 219 -4.79 -4.74 -4.45
N ASP A 220 -3.86 -3.89 -3.98
CA ASP A 220 -3.73 -3.51 -2.57
C ASP A 220 -4.95 -2.71 -2.11
N ASN A 221 -5.66 -3.24 -1.12
CA ASN A 221 -6.90 -2.68 -0.63
C ASN A 221 -7.10 -2.99 0.88
N PRO A 222 -8.07 -2.37 1.56
CA PRO A 222 -8.30 -2.57 2.99
C PRO A 222 -8.56 -4.02 3.42
N SER A 223 -9.02 -4.88 2.51
CA SER A 223 -9.23 -6.31 2.77
C SER A 223 -8.02 -7.17 2.38
N ASN A 224 -7.04 -6.61 1.65
CA ASN A 224 -5.86 -7.31 1.19
C ASN A 224 -4.65 -6.38 1.01
N VAL A 225 -3.77 -6.35 2.00
CA VAL A 225 -2.48 -5.67 1.91
C VAL A 225 -1.43 -6.59 1.29
N PHE A 226 -0.75 -6.12 0.25
CA PHE A 226 0.35 -6.84 -0.39
C PHE A 226 1.70 -6.46 0.25
N ALA A 227 2.65 -7.38 0.19
CA ALA A 227 4.02 -7.09 0.58
C ALA A 227 4.62 -5.93 -0.26
N THR A 228 5.50 -5.16 0.36
CA THR A 228 6.37 -4.16 -0.29
C THR A 228 7.78 -4.28 0.30
N ILE A 229 8.75 -3.54 -0.21
CA ILE A 229 10.08 -3.49 0.42
C ILE A 229 10.04 -2.58 1.64
N ASN A 230 10.55 -3.08 2.77
CA ASN A 230 10.66 -2.34 4.02
C ASN A 230 11.77 -1.28 3.94
N GLY A 231 11.39 -0.02 3.73
CA GLY A 231 12.33 1.11 3.69
C GLY A 231 12.96 1.51 5.03
N LEU A 232 12.39 1.04 6.16
CA LEU A 232 12.97 1.24 7.49
C LEU A 232 14.08 0.24 7.79
N PHE A 233 14.19 -0.83 7.01
CA PHE A 233 15.31 -1.75 7.07
C PHE A 233 16.53 -1.09 6.44
N GLN A 234 17.26 -0.31 7.24
CA GLN A 234 18.48 0.37 6.84
C GLN A 234 19.68 -0.42 7.38
N PRO A 235 20.50 -1.06 6.51
CA PRO A 235 21.77 -1.61 6.95
C PRO A 235 22.70 -0.49 7.44
N ASP A 236 23.74 -0.85 8.22
CA ASP A 236 24.70 0.11 8.80
C ASP A 236 25.09 1.22 7.79
N PRO A 237 24.88 2.50 8.10
CA PRO A 237 25.22 3.61 7.20
C PRO A 237 26.71 3.67 6.82
N SER A 238 27.61 2.98 7.53
CA SER A 238 29.01 2.83 7.09
C SER A 238 29.16 1.99 5.82
N ASN A 239 28.18 1.13 5.52
CA ASN A 239 28.21 0.16 4.42
C ASN A 239 27.56 0.68 3.14
N GLY A 240 26.88 1.83 3.18
CA GLY A 240 26.30 2.45 2.00
C GLY A 240 24.99 3.18 2.24
N THR A 241 24.22 3.40 1.17
CA THR A 241 22.88 4.00 1.22
C THR A 241 21.81 3.09 0.63
N PHE A 242 20.68 2.99 1.32
CA PHE A 242 19.48 2.26 0.88
C PHE A 242 18.31 3.25 0.76
N SER A 243 17.77 3.40 -0.45
CA SER A 243 16.65 4.31 -0.69
C SER A 243 15.50 3.55 -1.32
N THR A 244 14.29 3.75 -0.77
CA THR A 244 13.04 3.21 -1.32
C THR A 244 12.21 4.32 -1.93
N THR A 245 11.54 4.03 -3.05
CA THR A 245 10.57 4.93 -3.70
C THR A 245 9.32 4.15 -4.10
N ASN A 246 8.30 4.85 -4.60
CA ASN A 246 7.05 4.25 -5.09
C ASN A 246 6.36 3.33 -4.06
N GLY A 247 6.30 3.76 -2.79
CA GLY A 247 5.68 2.98 -1.72
C GLY A 247 6.40 1.67 -1.38
N GLY A 248 7.71 1.58 -1.67
CA GLY A 248 8.49 0.36 -1.45
C GLY A 248 8.44 -0.63 -2.62
N LEU A 249 7.91 -0.24 -3.79
CA LEU A 249 7.99 -1.04 -5.02
C LEU A 249 9.25 -0.76 -5.84
N SER A 250 10.12 0.12 -5.35
CA SER A 250 11.41 0.43 -5.98
C SER A 250 12.43 0.73 -4.91
N PHE A 251 13.67 0.29 -5.13
CA PHE A 251 14.76 0.67 -4.26
C PHE A 251 16.11 0.69 -4.98
N THR A 252 17.04 1.45 -4.42
CA THR A 252 18.44 1.50 -4.85
C THR A 252 19.34 1.22 -3.66
N THR A 253 20.35 0.39 -3.91
CA THR A 253 21.49 0.14 -3.03
C THR A 253 22.71 0.85 -3.61
N ASN A 254 23.49 1.51 -2.77
CA ASN A 254 24.81 2.03 -3.12
C ASN A 254 25.78 1.60 -2.02
N ILE A 255 26.61 0.62 -2.32
CA ILE A 255 27.41 -0.10 -1.34
C ILE A 255 28.82 0.49 -1.30
N THR A 256 29.24 1.03 -0.15
CA THR A 256 30.64 1.39 0.11
C THR A 256 31.44 0.17 0.55
N SER A 257 30.86 -0.69 1.40
CA SER A 257 31.48 -1.93 1.88
C SER A 257 30.46 -2.99 2.26
N GLN A 258 30.55 -4.17 1.63
CA GLN A 258 29.72 -5.38 1.85
C GLN A 258 28.20 -5.19 1.65
N SER A 259 27.55 -6.29 1.25
CA SER A 259 26.13 -6.45 0.89
C SER A 259 25.08 -5.51 1.48
N MET A 260 24.09 -5.13 0.65
CA MET A 260 22.89 -4.40 1.05
C MET A 260 21.64 -4.96 0.34
N MET A 261 20.50 -4.96 1.02
CA MET A 261 19.27 -5.53 0.46
C MET A 261 18.00 -4.89 1.00
N GLY A 262 16.96 -4.92 0.18
CA GLY A 262 15.58 -4.72 0.59
C GLY A 262 14.94 -6.06 0.95
N VAL A 263 14.08 -6.05 1.98
CA VAL A 263 13.34 -7.21 2.47
C VAL A 263 11.86 -6.90 2.44
N SER A 264 11.00 -7.88 2.13
CA SER A 264 9.56 -7.70 2.14
C SER A 264 9.01 -7.32 3.53
N THR A 265 7.95 -6.50 3.58
CA THR A 265 7.27 -6.09 4.82
C THR A 265 6.48 -7.22 5.47
N ILE A 266 6.11 -8.24 4.69
CA ILE A 266 5.41 -9.44 5.14
C ILE A 266 6.37 -10.63 4.97
N GLY A 267 6.33 -11.55 5.93
CA GLY A 267 6.99 -12.86 5.84
C GLY A 267 5.98 -13.99 6.09
N ALA A 268 6.35 -15.20 5.71
CA ALA A 268 5.49 -16.39 5.85
C ALA A 268 6.26 -17.56 6.47
N THR A 269 5.53 -18.41 7.21
CA THR A 269 6.06 -19.65 7.82
C THR A 269 5.59 -20.93 7.15
N SER A 270 4.51 -20.85 6.37
CA SER A 270 3.88 -21.97 5.64
C SER A 270 3.17 -21.43 4.39
N GLY A 271 2.80 -22.31 3.47
CA GLY A 271 2.18 -21.96 2.19
C GLY A 271 3.18 -21.73 1.06
N LYS A 272 2.66 -21.30 -0.10
CA LYS A 272 3.44 -21.14 -1.33
C LYS A 272 3.21 -19.76 -1.95
N TYR A 273 4.30 -19.01 -2.14
CA TYR A 273 4.23 -17.60 -2.53
C TYR A 273 5.12 -17.28 -3.72
N TYR A 274 4.73 -16.25 -4.47
CA TYR A 274 5.42 -15.80 -5.67
C TYR A 274 5.62 -14.28 -5.67
N ALA A 275 6.78 -13.84 -6.15
CA ALA A 275 7.10 -12.42 -6.35
C ALA A 275 8.06 -12.24 -7.55
N GLU A 276 8.08 -11.05 -8.13
CA GLU A 276 8.94 -10.70 -9.27
C GLU A 276 9.81 -9.48 -8.97
N PHE A 277 11.07 -9.55 -9.36
CA PHE A 277 12.09 -8.52 -9.15
C PHE A 277 12.71 -8.14 -10.48
N LYS A 278 12.50 -6.91 -10.94
CA LYS A 278 13.12 -6.37 -12.15
C LYS A 278 14.39 -5.61 -11.79
N LEU A 279 15.53 -6.03 -12.33
CA LEU A 279 16.76 -5.28 -12.22
C LEU A 279 16.66 -4.05 -13.14
N THR A 280 16.79 -2.84 -12.61
CA THR A 280 16.62 -1.57 -13.36
C THR A 280 17.91 -0.78 -13.52
N GLY A 281 18.96 -1.15 -12.80
CA GLY A 281 20.30 -0.64 -13.04
C GLY A 281 21.33 -1.35 -12.16
N GLU A 282 22.55 -1.46 -12.66
CA GLU A 282 23.70 -1.99 -11.91
C GLU A 282 25.00 -1.32 -12.40
N SER A 283 26.07 -1.39 -11.61
CA SER A 283 27.39 -0.85 -11.99
C SER A 283 28.55 -1.73 -11.54
N GLY A 284 29.65 -1.70 -12.30
CA GLY A 284 30.87 -2.45 -11.98
C GLY A 284 30.69 -3.96 -12.12
N ALA A 285 31.44 -4.74 -11.34
CA ALA A 285 31.27 -6.19 -11.20
C ALA A 285 30.15 -6.51 -10.19
N ALA A 286 28.98 -5.87 -10.35
CA ALA A 286 27.85 -6.00 -9.44
C ALA A 286 27.43 -7.46 -9.25
N ARG A 287 26.97 -7.79 -8.05
CA ARG A 287 26.33 -9.05 -7.71
C ARG A 287 24.89 -8.75 -7.29
N SER A 288 24.18 -8.02 -8.15
CA SER A 288 22.77 -7.71 -7.98
C SER A 288 22.03 -9.02 -7.81
N PHE A 289 21.27 -9.21 -6.73
CA PHE A 289 20.62 -10.49 -6.42
C PHE A 289 19.12 -10.36 -6.16
N ALA A 290 18.40 -11.46 -6.36
CA ALA A 290 17.02 -11.67 -5.90
C ALA A 290 16.91 -13.06 -5.24
N GLY A 291 16.08 -13.18 -4.21
CA GLY A 291 16.09 -14.35 -3.33
C GLY A 291 15.06 -14.34 -2.22
N ILE A 292 15.27 -15.27 -1.28
CA ILE A 292 14.57 -15.35 0.01
C ILE A 292 15.58 -15.48 1.15
N GLY A 293 15.13 -15.14 2.36
CA GLY A 293 15.87 -15.47 3.56
C GLY A 293 15.04 -15.34 4.84
N TYR A 294 15.60 -15.82 5.95
CA TYR A 294 15.02 -15.71 7.29
C TYR A 294 16.03 -15.09 8.26
N ASN A 295 15.57 -14.68 9.46
CA ASN A 295 16.38 -13.96 10.46
C ASN A 295 17.08 -12.71 9.92
N ILE A 296 16.57 -12.11 8.84
CA ILE A 296 17.22 -10.98 8.18
C ILE A 296 17.19 -9.73 9.07
N TYR A 297 16.18 -9.61 9.94
CA TYR A 297 16.03 -8.47 10.87
C TYR A 297 17.01 -8.50 12.05
N ASP A 298 17.39 -9.68 12.55
CA ASP A 298 18.27 -9.80 13.72
C ASP A 298 19.75 -9.52 13.41
N GLN A 299 20.13 -9.49 12.14
CA GLN A 299 21.52 -9.37 11.68
C GLN A 299 21.84 -8.02 11.02
N ALA A 300 20.92 -7.04 11.13
CA ALA A 300 21.02 -5.72 10.50
C ALA A 300 22.27 -4.90 10.89
N THR A 301 23.01 -5.32 11.93
CA THR A 301 24.21 -4.63 12.44
C THR A 301 25.54 -5.21 11.98
N THR A 302 25.56 -6.36 11.30
CA THR A 302 26.81 -6.97 10.83
C THR A 302 26.60 -7.64 9.48
N SER A 303 27.00 -6.94 8.41
CA SER A 303 27.27 -7.51 7.07
C SER A 303 26.44 -8.74 6.71
N LEU A 304 25.31 -8.54 6.03
CA LEU A 304 24.50 -9.61 5.47
C LEU A 304 25.19 -10.27 4.27
N ASN A 305 26.40 -10.82 4.46
CA ASN A 305 27.13 -11.53 3.44
C ASN A 305 26.22 -12.65 2.90
N ALA A 306 26.21 -12.84 1.59
CA ALA A 306 25.45 -13.92 0.95
C ALA A 306 25.91 -15.33 1.34
N ASP A 307 27.04 -15.40 2.04
CA ASP A 307 27.57 -16.58 2.73
C ASP A 307 26.95 -16.79 4.12
N ASN A 308 25.90 -16.03 4.47
CA ASN A 308 25.12 -16.29 5.67
C ASN A 308 24.20 -17.51 5.46
N ASN A 309 24.13 -18.38 6.47
CA ASN A 309 23.38 -19.65 6.47
C ASN A 309 21.85 -19.52 6.34
N PHE A 310 21.37 -18.34 5.96
CA PHE A 310 19.99 -17.89 6.08
C PHE A 310 19.38 -17.40 4.77
N MET A 311 20.15 -17.43 3.66
CA MET A 311 19.73 -16.89 2.37
C MET A 311 19.85 -17.89 1.22
N TRP A 312 18.91 -17.78 0.27
CA TRP A 312 18.92 -18.49 -1.01
C TRP A 312 18.63 -17.47 -2.11
N ASN A 313 19.57 -17.27 -3.03
CA ASN A 313 19.48 -16.24 -4.06
C ASN A 313 20.28 -16.58 -5.31
N VAL A 314 19.94 -15.90 -6.40
CA VAL A 314 20.70 -15.87 -7.66
C VAL A 314 21.25 -14.46 -7.88
N CYS A 315 22.44 -14.33 -8.50
CA CYS A 315 23.12 -13.05 -8.74
C CYS A 315 23.31 -12.78 -10.24
N SER A 316 23.37 -11.49 -10.64
CA SER A 316 23.49 -11.05 -12.04
C SER A 316 24.76 -11.54 -12.73
N ASN A 317 25.83 -11.75 -11.97
CA ASN A 317 27.09 -12.32 -12.44
C ASN A 317 27.07 -13.86 -12.60
N GLY A 318 25.91 -14.50 -12.45
CA GLY A 318 25.71 -15.95 -12.60
C GLY A 318 26.10 -16.78 -11.38
N VAL A 319 26.62 -16.18 -10.30
CA VAL A 319 26.79 -16.87 -9.02
C VAL A 319 25.43 -17.03 -8.35
N SER A 320 25.27 -18.10 -7.57
CA SER A 320 24.08 -18.29 -6.74
C SER A 320 24.49 -18.78 -5.35
N ASN A 321 23.65 -18.57 -4.35
CA ASN A 321 23.95 -18.90 -2.95
C ASN A 321 22.86 -19.80 -2.36
N GLN A 322 23.27 -20.80 -1.58
CA GLN A 322 22.38 -21.75 -0.91
C GLN A 322 22.78 -21.89 0.56
N GLY A 323 22.09 -21.20 1.46
CA GLY A 323 22.25 -21.37 2.91
C GLY A 323 23.70 -21.24 3.38
N GLY A 324 24.41 -20.22 2.93
CA GLY A 324 25.81 -19.96 3.28
C GLY A 324 26.86 -20.64 2.38
N SER A 325 26.42 -21.33 1.33
CA SER A 325 27.31 -21.95 0.34
C SER A 325 27.14 -21.31 -1.04
N ALA A 326 28.16 -20.57 -1.49
CA ALA A 326 28.24 -20.08 -2.86
C ALA A 326 28.37 -21.24 -3.84
N GLN A 327 27.51 -21.26 -4.86
CA GLN A 327 27.55 -22.21 -5.96
C GLN A 327 28.31 -21.60 -7.14
N PRO A 328 29.09 -22.40 -7.89
CA PRO A 328 29.81 -21.92 -9.08
C PRO A 328 28.87 -21.27 -10.10
N SER A 329 29.42 -20.31 -10.85
CA SER A 329 28.67 -19.64 -11.92
C SER A 329 28.21 -20.63 -12.97
N GLY A 330 26.95 -20.52 -13.42
CA GLY A 330 26.42 -21.38 -14.48
C GLY A 330 25.96 -22.77 -14.03
N ASN A 331 25.81 -23.04 -12.73
CA ASN A 331 25.04 -24.21 -12.28
C ASN A 331 23.54 -23.87 -12.16
N TRP A 332 23.18 -22.82 -11.45
CA TRP A 332 21.77 -22.52 -11.16
C TRP A 332 21.29 -21.15 -11.63
N SER A 333 22.23 -20.33 -12.10
CA SER A 333 21.95 -19.03 -12.66
C SER A 333 22.95 -18.73 -13.76
N ASN A 334 22.48 -18.55 -14.98
CA ASN A 334 23.26 -17.81 -15.97
C ASN A 334 23.23 -16.31 -15.65
N LEU A 335 24.08 -15.57 -16.35
CA LEU A 335 24.07 -14.11 -16.36
C LEU A 335 22.65 -13.55 -16.59
N TYR A 336 22.34 -12.49 -15.87
CA TYR A 336 21.20 -11.62 -16.14
C TYR A 336 21.62 -10.17 -15.96
N THR A 337 20.87 -9.26 -16.57
CA THR A 337 21.27 -7.87 -16.73
C THR A 337 20.07 -6.96 -16.47
N THR A 338 20.31 -5.65 -16.56
CA THR A 338 19.26 -4.65 -16.48
C THR A 338 18.12 -4.95 -17.46
N ASN A 339 16.90 -4.81 -16.95
CA ASN A 339 15.60 -5.14 -17.50
C ASN A 339 15.17 -6.61 -17.43
N ASP A 340 16.05 -7.54 -17.05
CA ASP A 340 15.62 -8.89 -16.72
C ASP A 340 14.76 -8.89 -15.45
N ILE A 341 13.73 -9.73 -15.45
CA ILE A 341 12.83 -9.96 -14.33
C ILE A 341 13.15 -11.33 -13.73
N ILE A 342 13.51 -11.35 -12.46
CA ILE A 342 13.73 -12.56 -11.69
C ILE A 342 12.46 -12.87 -10.91
N SER A 343 11.84 -14.00 -11.22
CA SER A 343 10.72 -14.55 -10.45
C SER A 343 11.24 -15.44 -9.35
N VAL A 344 10.61 -15.37 -8.18
CA VAL A 344 10.94 -16.19 -7.02
C VAL A 344 9.68 -16.91 -6.57
N ALA A 345 9.67 -18.24 -6.66
CA ALA A 345 8.60 -19.08 -6.14
C ALA A 345 9.08 -19.81 -4.88
N MET A 346 8.45 -19.51 -3.75
CA MET A 346 8.80 -19.98 -2.40
C MET A 346 7.76 -20.99 -1.92
N ASP A 347 8.15 -22.25 -1.71
CA ASP A 347 7.30 -23.35 -1.25
C ASP A 347 7.69 -23.74 0.18
N LEU A 348 7.04 -23.13 1.16
CA LEU A 348 7.34 -23.37 2.57
C LEU A 348 6.74 -24.70 3.05
N ASP A 349 5.68 -25.19 2.41
CA ASP A 349 5.09 -26.49 2.74
C ASP A 349 6.02 -27.66 2.41
N ASN A 350 6.86 -27.50 1.39
CA ASN A 350 7.82 -28.51 0.95
C ASN A 350 9.27 -28.09 1.19
N ASN A 351 9.51 -26.95 1.82
CA ASN A 351 10.82 -26.37 2.06
C ASN A 351 11.67 -26.27 0.79
N LYS A 352 11.12 -25.68 -0.28
CA LYS A 352 11.79 -25.49 -1.57
C LYS A 352 11.70 -24.05 -2.05
N VAL A 353 12.67 -23.65 -2.86
CA VAL A 353 12.63 -22.39 -3.62
C VAL A 353 12.97 -22.65 -5.08
N TYR A 354 12.38 -21.85 -5.96
CA TYR A 354 12.57 -21.89 -7.40
C TYR A 354 12.81 -20.47 -7.92
N PHE A 355 13.65 -20.37 -8.94
CA PHE A 355 13.95 -19.11 -9.60
C PHE A 355 13.64 -19.22 -11.09
N ALA A 356 13.12 -18.14 -11.66
CA ALA A 356 13.00 -17.99 -13.10
C ALA A 356 13.56 -16.64 -13.55
N LYS A 357 14.02 -16.58 -14.79
CA LYS A 357 14.36 -15.33 -15.47
C LYS A 357 13.42 -15.17 -16.65
N ASN A 358 12.71 -14.04 -16.68
CA ASN A 358 11.76 -13.71 -17.74
C ASN A 358 10.75 -14.85 -18.02
N GLY A 359 10.26 -15.48 -16.95
CA GLY A 359 9.29 -16.58 -17.01
C GLY A 359 9.86 -17.98 -17.30
N GLN A 360 11.17 -18.12 -17.54
CA GLN A 360 11.82 -19.43 -17.75
C GLN A 360 12.61 -19.84 -16.52
N TYR A 361 12.35 -21.04 -16.00
CA TYR A 361 12.90 -21.55 -14.75
C TYR A 361 14.30 -22.15 -14.94
N ALA A 362 15.10 -22.08 -13.88
CA ALA A 362 16.40 -22.74 -13.83
C ALA A 362 16.27 -24.23 -13.46
N ASP A 363 17.14 -25.06 -14.02
CA ASP A 363 17.12 -26.52 -13.87
C ASP A 363 18.41 -27.12 -13.29
N GLY A 364 19.41 -26.29 -12.98
CA GLY A 364 20.72 -26.76 -12.52
C GLY A 364 21.74 -26.99 -13.64
N SER A 365 21.38 -26.75 -14.91
CA SER A 365 22.29 -26.77 -16.06
C SER A 365 23.01 -25.44 -16.33
N GLY A 366 22.58 -24.38 -15.65
CA GLY A 366 22.99 -23.01 -15.91
C GLY A 366 22.15 -22.26 -16.93
N ASN A 367 21.14 -22.89 -17.53
CA ASN A 367 20.21 -22.23 -18.45
C ASN A 367 18.92 -21.81 -17.75
N TRP A 368 18.16 -20.96 -18.45
CA TRP A 368 16.84 -20.47 -18.06
C TRP A 368 15.87 -20.79 -19.21
N ASP A 369 15.48 -22.05 -19.32
CA ASP A 369 14.76 -22.59 -20.48
C ASP A 369 13.67 -23.61 -20.12
N GLU A 370 13.39 -23.80 -18.84
CA GLU A 370 12.37 -24.75 -18.39
C GLU A 370 11.04 -24.08 -18.05
N ALA A 371 9.96 -24.82 -18.30
CA ALA A 371 8.68 -24.54 -17.66
C ALA A 371 8.70 -24.99 -16.19
N PHE A 372 7.84 -24.40 -15.35
CA PHE A 372 7.76 -24.78 -13.94
C PHE A 372 7.48 -26.29 -13.77
N THR A 373 6.54 -26.83 -14.54
CA THR A 373 6.18 -28.26 -14.55
C THR A 373 7.29 -29.08 -15.22
N GLY A 374 8.36 -29.37 -14.48
CA GLY A 374 9.55 -30.06 -14.98
C GLY A 374 10.83 -29.55 -14.32
N SER A 375 10.81 -28.31 -13.84
CA SER A 375 11.95 -27.68 -13.18
C SER A 375 12.23 -28.31 -11.81
N PRO A 376 13.48 -28.76 -11.53
CA PRO A 376 13.88 -29.10 -10.18
C PRO A 376 13.85 -27.85 -9.28
N ALA A 377 13.70 -28.07 -7.97
CA ALA A 377 13.87 -26.98 -7.01
C ALA A 377 15.33 -26.51 -7.06
N TYR A 378 15.51 -25.19 -7.01
CA TYR A 378 16.83 -24.58 -6.92
C TYR A 378 17.59 -25.08 -5.68
N ALA A 379 16.88 -25.14 -4.55
CA ALA A 379 17.42 -25.66 -3.30
C ALA A 379 16.31 -26.15 -2.37
N THR A 380 16.70 -27.00 -1.43
CA THR A 380 15.96 -27.20 -0.18
C THR A 380 16.32 -26.07 0.79
N ILE A 381 15.32 -25.51 1.45
CA ILE A 381 15.48 -24.43 2.43
C ILE A 381 15.27 -24.97 3.86
N THR A 382 15.69 -24.19 4.86
CA THR A 382 15.56 -24.58 6.26
C THR A 382 14.08 -24.59 6.68
N ALA A 383 13.61 -25.69 7.25
CA ALA A 383 12.24 -25.80 7.76
C ALA A 383 11.97 -24.92 8.99
N ASP A 384 10.70 -24.65 9.24
CA ASP A 384 10.18 -23.98 10.45
C ASP A 384 10.78 -22.58 10.69
N LYS A 385 10.89 -21.79 9.62
CA LYS A 385 11.35 -20.40 9.66
C LYS A 385 10.34 -19.46 9.02
N THR A 386 10.36 -18.21 9.47
CA THR A 386 9.67 -17.11 8.79
C THR A 386 10.55 -16.57 7.67
N TYR A 387 10.17 -16.84 6.43
CA TYR A 387 10.88 -16.37 5.25
C TYR A 387 10.29 -15.08 4.71
N PHE A 388 11.18 -14.25 4.19
CA PHE A 388 10.88 -13.01 3.48
C PHE A 388 11.49 -13.07 2.09
N PHE A 389 10.87 -12.38 1.14
CA PHE A 389 11.51 -12.12 -0.14
C PHE A 389 12.54 -10.99 0.02
N CYS A 390 13.62 -11.06 -0.75
CA CYS A 390 14.67 -10.05 -0.72
C CYS A 390 15.32 -9.85 -2.08
N ALA A 391 15.82 -8.64 -2.32
CA ALA A 391 16.67 -8.32 -3.46
C ALA A 391 17.67 -7.23 -3.07
N GLY A 392 18.79 -7.14 -3.78
CA GLY A 392 19.87 -6.23 -3.39
C GLY A 392 21.13 -6.39 -4.21
N ASP A 393 22.26 -6.12 -3.59
CA ASP A 393 23.61 -6.34 -4.13
C ASP A 393 24.54 -6.85 -3.03
N ILE A 394 25.52 -7.65 -3.41
CA ILE A 394 26.53 -8.24 -2.51
C ILE A 394 27.94 -7.76 -2.87
N ALA A 395 28.13 -7.12 -4.01
CA ALA A 395 29.44 -6.59 -4.41
C ALA A 395 29.81 -5.32 -3.63
N SER A 396 31.11 -5.11 -3.44
CA SER A 396 31.64 -3.91 -2.79
C SER A 396 31.86 -2.80 -3.83
N SER A 397 31.59 -1.55 -3.44
CA SER A 397 31.80 -0.37 -4.30
C SER A 397 30.97 -0.40 -5.59
N THR A 398 29.75 -0.90 -5.49
CA THR A 398 28.80 -1.06 -6.60
C THR A 398 27.43 -0.49 -6.21
N ASN A 399 26.56 -0.33 -7.20
CA ASN A 399 25.16 0.00 -6.99
C ASN A 399 24.25 -0.98 -7.74
N SER A 400 23.04 -1.14 -7.21
CA SER A 400 21.99 -1.93 -7.83
C SER A 400 20.63 -1.31 -7.55
N SER A 401 19.79 -1.20 -8.58
CA SER A 401 18.45 -0.63 -8.51
C SER A 401 17.44 -1.67 -8.97
N TRP A 402 16.37 -1.83 -8.19
CA TRP A 402 15.35 -2.84 -8.41
C TRP A 402 13.95 -2.23 -8.36
N THR A 403 13.04 -2.80 -9.14
CA THR A 403 11.61 -2.62 -8.97
C THR A 403 10.96 -3.97 -8.70
N CYS A 404 9.96 -3.99 -7.84
CA CYS A 404 9.36 -5.23 -7.34
C CYS A 404 7.88 -5.26 -7.71
N ASN A 405 7.38 -6.44 -8.10
CA ASN A 405 5.97 -6.73 -8.20
C ASN A 405 5.63 -7.87 -7.24
N PHE A 406 4.93 -7.53 -6.16
CA PHE A 406 4.40 -8.48 -5.18
C PHE A 406 2.97 -8.93 -5.50
N GLY A 407 2.41 -8.54 -6.64
CA GLY A 407 1.05 -8.89 -7.07
C GLY A 407 0.17 -7.68 -7.37
N ASN A 408 0.69 -6.45 -7.38
CA ASN A 408 -0.10 -5.28 -7.77
C ASN A 408 -0.22 -5.11 -9.29
N GLY A 409 0.55 -5.87 -10.08
CA GLY A 409 0.57 -5.74 -11.54
C GLY A 409 1.39 -4.55 -12.06
N TYR A 410 2.32 -4.05 -11.23
CA TYR A 410 3.19 -2.94 -11.59
C TYR A 410 4.62 -3.21 -11.12
N PHE A 411 5.58 -2.78 -11.93
CA PHE A 411 6.96 -2.52 -11.52
C PHE A 411 7.12 -1.02 -11.34
N ALA A 412 7.16 -0.55 -10.09
CA ALA A 412 7.09 0.87 -9.76
C ALA A 412 5.79 1.52 -10.29
N THR A 413 5.89 2.40 -11.27
CA THR A 413 4.76 3.07 -11.94
C THR A 413 4.42 2.47 -13.30
N THR A 414 5.14 1.43 -13.73
CA THR A 414 4.97 0.80 -15.04
C THR A 414 4.12 -0.46 -14.87
N ALA A 415 2.96 -0.51 -15.52
CA ALA A 415 2.12 -1.70 -15.54
C ALA A 415 2.87 -2.87 -16.21
N ILE A 416 2.57 -4.08 -15.78
CA ILE A 416 3.00 -5.30 -16.48
C ILE A 416 2.55 -5.26 -17.94
N SER A 417 3.36 -5.82 -18.84
CA SER A 417 3.12 -5.77 -20.28
C SER A 417 2.11 -6.83 -20.72
N SER A 418 2.08 -7.95 -20.01
CA SER A 418 1.08 -9.00 -20.13
C SER A 418 0.83 -9.62 -18.76
N GLU A 419 -0.43 -9.89 -18.44
CA GLU A 419 -0.78 -10.56 -17.19
C GLU A 419 -0.62 -12.08 -17.37
N GLY A 420 0.32 -12.66 -16.64
CA GLY A 420 0.49 -14.09 -16.53
C GLY A 420 -0.68 -14.73 -15.76
N THR A 421 -0.88 -16.03 -15.96
CA THR A 421 -1.91 -16.78 -15.25
C THR A 421 -1.62 -16.84 -13.75
N ASN A 422 -2.66 -16.67 -12.93
CA ASN A 422 -2.57 -16.84 -11.48
C ASN A 422 -3.81 -17.55 -10.96
N ALA A 423 -3.69 -18.86 -10.72
CA ALA A 423 -4.81 -19.70 -10.30
C ALA A 423 -5.41 -19.32 -8.93
N SER A 424 -4.65 -18.63 -8.07
CA SER A 424 -5.17 -18.15 -6.78
C SER A 424 -6.15 -16.99 -6.92
N GLY A 425 -6.11 -16.25 -8.04
CA GLY A 425 -6.86 -15.01 -8.23
C GLY A 425 -6.41 -13.86 -7.32
N ILE A 426 -5.32 -14.02 -6.56
CA ILE A 426 -4.77 -12.99 -5.68
C ILE A 426 -3.49 -12.45 -6.28
N GLY A 427 -3.59 -11.24 -6.82
CA GLY A 427 -2.49 -10.49 -7.41
C GLY A 427 -2.25 -10.76 -8.89
N LYS A 428 -1.52 -9.83 -9.52
CA LYS A 428 -1.20 -9.78 -10.94
C LYS A 428 0.30 -9.76 -11.15
N PHE A 429 0.79 -10.60 -12.06
CA PHE A 429 2.22 -10.82 -12.33
C PHE A 429 2.49 -10.81 -13.84
N GLU A 430 3.72 -10.46 -14.23
CA GLU A 430 4.13 -10.45 -15.64
C GLU A 430 4.16 -11.87 -16.21
N TYR A 431 4.60 -12.84 -15.41
CA TYR A 431 4.71 -14.24 -15.80
C TYR A 431 3.74 -15.14 -15.06
N ASP A 432 3.52 -16.32 -15.63
CA ASP A 432 2.66 -17.35 -15.06
C ASP A 432 3.11 -17.73 -13.64
N VAL A 433 2.19 -17.58 -12.70
CA VAL A 433 2.37 -18.03 -11.31
C VAL A 433 2.17 -19.55 -11.27
N PRO A 434 3.14 -20.31 -10.72
CA PRO A 434 3.00 -21.75 -10.61
C PRO A 434 1.72 -22.18 -9.88
N ALA A 435 1.14 -23.31 -10.31
CA ALA A 435 -0.09 -23.82 -9.71
C ALA A 435 0.07 -24.07 -8.20
N GLY A 436 -0.86 -23.55 -7.41
CA GLY A 436 -0.84 -23.64 -5.94
C GLY A 436 -0.03 -22.55 -5.24
N TYR A 437 0.58 -21.62 -5.98
CA TYR A 437 1.25 -20.44 -5.42
C TYR A 437 0.33 -19.22 -5.50
N THR A 438 0.59 -18.24 -4.63
CA THR A 438 -0.17 -16.98 -4.55
C THR A 438 0.75 -15.79 -4.30
N ALA A 439 0.21 -14.57 -4.38
CA ALA A 439 0.94 -13.39 -3.93
C ALA A 439 1.16 -13.41 -2.42
N LEU A 440 2.31 -12.90 -1.95
CA LEU A 440 2.51 -12.68 -0.52
C LEU A 440 1.73 -11.44 -0.07
N SER A 441 0.56 -11.68 0.49
CA SER A 441 -0.38 -10.67 0.95
C SER A 441 -1.16 -11.18 2.16
N THR A 442 -1.85 -10.30 2.87
CA THR A 442 -2.72 -10.68 4.00
C THR A 442 -3.78 -11.72 3.62
N LYS A 443 -4.42 -11.64 2.44
CA LYS A 443 -5.29 -12.73 1.96
C LYS A 443 -4.52 -13.99 1.58
N GLY A 444 -3.37 -13.85 0.90
CA GLY A 444 -2.55 -14.99 0.48
C GLY A 444 -2.03 -15.83 1.64
N LEU A 445 -1.75 -15.21 2.79
CA LEU A 445 -1.36 -15.90 4.03
C LEU A 445 -2.49 -16.74 4.66
N ASN A 446 -3.75 -16.52 4.25
CA ASN A 446 -4.94 -17.10 4.87
C ASN A 446 -5.78 -17.93 3.87
N LEU A 447 -5.13 -18.52 2.86
CA LEU A 447 -5.76 -19.41 1.87
C LEU A 447 -6.03 -20.83 2.39
#